data_AF-A0A1G2VQG6-F1
#
_entry.id   AF-A0A1G2VQG6-F1
#
_cell.length_a   1.000
_cell.length_b   1.000
_cell.length_c   1.000
_cell.angle_alpha   90.00
_cell.angle_beta   90.00
_cell.angle_gamma   90.00
#
_symmetry.space_group_name_H-M   'P 1'
#
loop_
_entity.id
_entity.type
_entity.pdbx_description
1 polymer ?
#
loop_
_entity_poly.entity_id
_entity_poly.type
_entity_poly.pdbx_seq_one_letter_code
_entity_poly.pdbx_strand_id
1 'polypeptide(L)'
;MGESICTDEYLKEYIKYGRKNNPEEVTKLQEFLNNYMGEALPLTGFYGQLTREAVNRFQVRYSDEVLVPWLPYGLQSATTPTGYVYKTTKRWINMLVCSVLNLPIPPLP
;
A
#
# COMPACT_ATOMS: atom_id res chain seq x y z
N MET A 1 -2.92 -4.61 31.49
CA MET A 1 -2.96 -3.75 30.29
C MET A 1 -2.72 -4.67 29.11
N GLY A 2 -3.76 -4.98 28.33
CA GLY A 2 -3.59 -5.78 27.11
C GLY A 2 -3.18 -4.84 25.99
N GLU A 3 -1.98 -4.97 25.46
CA GLU A 3 -1.68 -4.40 24.16
C GLU A 3 -2.67 -5.02 23.18
N SER A 4 -3.44 -4.17 22.50
CA SER A 4 -4.27 -4.61 21.38
C SER A 4 -3.33 -5.08 20.28
N ILE A 5 -3.04 -6.37 20.29
CA ILE A 5 -2.27 -7.02 19.24
C ILE A 5 -3.14 -6.95 17.98
N CYS A 6 -2.61 -6.36 16.91
CA CYS A 6 -3.28 -6.42 15.62
C CYS A 6 -3.26 -7.87 15.14
N THR A 7 -4.44 -8.46 14.96
CA THR A 7 -4.62 -9.89 14.63
C THR A 7 -4.79 -10.16 13.15
N ASP A 8 -5.04 -9.12 12.34
CA ASP A 8 -5.44 -9.25 10.95
C ASP A 8 -4.81 -8.18 10.05
N GLU A 9 -4.76 -8.46 8.75
CA GLU A 9 -4.36 -7.49 7.72
C GLU A 9 -5.25 -6.23 7.76
N TYR A 10 -4.61 -5.05 7.76
CA TYR A 10 -5.29 -3.76 7.71
C TYR A 10 -6.01 -3.54 6.37
N LEU A 11 -5.27 -3.71 5.27
CA LEU A 11 -5.80 -3.79 3.90
C LEU A 11 -5.94 -5.24 3.49
N LYS A 12 -7.17 -5.65 3.20
CA LYS A 12 -7.54 -7.02 2.82
C LYS A 12 -7.62 -7.17 1.31
N GLU A 13 -8.07 -6.13 0.61
CA GLU A 13 -8.28 -6.17 -0.84
C GLU A 13 -7.20 -5.41 -1.61
N TYR A 14 -7.18 -5.63 -2.93
CA TYR A 14 -6.33 -4.88 -3.84
C TYR A 14 -7.02 -3.59 -4.29
N ILE A 15 -6.24 -2.51 -4.42
CA ILE A 15 -6.74 -1.21 -4.87
C ILE A 15 -5.96 -0.81 -6.13
N LYS A 16 -6.69 -0.59 -7.22
CA LYS A 16 -6.12 -0.30 -8.55
C LYS A 16 -6.70 0.99 -9.13
N TYR A 17 -5.82 1.85 -9.64
CA TYR A 17 -6.21 3.10 -10.27
C TYR A 17 -7.02 2.82 -11.54
N GLY A 18 -8.10 3.60 -11.75
CA GLY A 18 -8.99 3.45 -12.89
C GLY A 18 -9.90 2.20 -12.84
N ARG A 19 -10.00 1.53 -11.70
CA ARG A 19 -10.91 0.39 -11.49
C ARG A 19 -11.89 0.67 -10.36
N LYS A 20 -12.98 -0.09 -10.33
CA LYS A 20 -13.90 -0.11 -9.19
C LYS A 20 -13.19 -0.80 -8.02
N ASN A 21 -12.94 -0.05 -6.95
CA ASN A 21 -12.36 -0.54 -5.71
C ASN A 21 -13.42 -0.54 -4.61
N ASN A 22 -13.23 -1.33 -3.56
CA ASN A 22 -14.03 -1.23 -2.34
C ASN A 22 -13.77 0.14 -1.66
N PRO A 23 -14.78 1.01 -1.48
CA PRO A 23 -14.58 2.32 -0.87
C PRO A 23 -14.01 2.26 0.54
N GLU A 24 -14.35 1.25 1.34
CA GLU A 24 -13.85 1.11 2.71
C GLU A 24 -12.34 0.85 2.72
N GLU A 25 -11.85 0.02 1.81
CA GLU A 25 -10.41 -0.28 1.67
C GLU A 25 -9.64 0.94 1.16
N VAL A 26 -10.26 1.75 0.29
CA VAL A 26 -9.66 3.02 -0.16
C VAL A 26 -9.60 4.04 0.98
N THR A 27 -10.63 4.13 1.82
CA THR A 27 -10.61 5.02 2.99
C THR A 27 -9.48 4.64 3.94
N LYS A 28 -9.32 3.34 4.24
CA LYS A 28 -8.19 2.84 5.03
C LYS A 28 -6.84 3.19 4.41
N LEU A 29 -6.70 3.03 3.10
CA LEU A 29 -5.47 3.45 2.41
C LEU A 29 -5.20 4.95 2.58
N GLN A 30 -6.22 5.79 2.46
CA GLN A 30 -6.09 7.25 2.64
C GLN A 30 -5.70 7.59 4.08
N GLU A 31 -6.31 6.94 5.09
CA GLU A 31 -5.94 7.08 6.50
C GLU A 31 -4.48 6.67 6.76
N PHE A 32 -4.07 5.52 6.23
CA PHE A 32 -2.69 5.06 6.33
C PHE A 32 -1.71 6.08 5.73
N LEU A 33 -1.99 6.57 4.53
CA LEU A 33 -1.12 7.55 3.87
C LEU A 33 -1.05 8.86 4.67
N ASN A 34 -2.16 9.33 5.24
CA ASN A 34 -2.14 10.52 6.08
C ASN A 34 -1.29 10.30 7.35
N ASN A 35 -1.49 9.18 8.04
CA ASN A 35 -0.87 8.91 9.33
C ASN A 35 0.62 8.53 9.23
N TYR A 36 1.00 7.75 8.22
CA TYR A 36 2.36 7.19 8.09
C TYR A 36 3.23 7.92 7.08
N MET A 37 2.62 8.61 6.10
CA MET A 37 3.34 9.34 5.06
C MET A 37 3.22 10.85 5.22
N GLY A 38 2.41 11.35 6.16
CA GLY A 38 2.19 12.78 6.38
C GLY A 38 1.39 13.43 5.24
N GLU A 39 0.61 12.63 4.52
CA GLU A 39 -0.24 13.10 3.45
C GLU A 39 -1.46 13.87 4.00
N ALA A 40 -2.09 14.68 3.15
CA ALA A 40 -3.27 15.47 3.49
C ALA A 40 -4.45 15.09 2.58
N LEU A 41 -4.74 13.80 2.48
CA LEU A 41 -5.78 13.26 1.62
C LEU A 41 -7.15 13.36 2.29
N PRO A 42 -8.21 13.73 1.54
CA PRO A 42 -9.57 13.57 2.04
C PRO A 42 -9.95 12.08 2.09
N LEU A 43 -10.63 11.67 3.16
CA LEU A 43 -11.07 10.28 3.40
C LEU A 43 -12.39 9.98 2.67
N THR A 44 -12.33 9.93 1.34
CA THR A 44 -13.52 9.83 0.48
C THR A 44 -13.90 8.42 0.08
N GLY A 45 -13.00 7.44 0.27
CA GLY A 45 -13.15 6.10 -0.31
C GLY A 45 -13.01 6.07 -1.83
N PHE A 46 -12.62 7.18 -2.46
CA PHE A 46 -12.40 7.28 -3.90
C PHE A 46 -10.90 7.27 -4.24
N TYR A 47 -10.48 6.29 -5.04
CA TYR A 47 -9.08 6.14 -5.45
C TYR A 47 -8.77 7.00 -6.68
N GLY A 48 -8.77 8.32 -6.45
CA GLY A 48 -8.50 9.34 -7.46
C GLY A 48 -7.01 9.66 -7.62
N GLN A 49 -6.75 10.73 -8.39
CA GLN A 49 -5.38 11.16 -8.72
C GLN A 49 -4.53 11.48 -7.48
N LEU A 50 -5.08 12.24 -6.51
CA LEU A 50 -4.36 12.59 -5.28
C LEU A 50 -3.91 11.35 -4.49
N THR A 51 -4.80 10.38 -4.30
CA THR A 51 -4.47 9.14 -3.59
C THR A 51 -3.44 8.32 -4.38
N ARG A 52 -3.53 8.27 -5.72
CA ARG A 52 -2.52 7.59 -6.55
C ARG A 52 -1.15 8.24 -6.42
N GLU A 53 -1.06 9.56 -6.42
CA GLU A 53 0.21 10.29 -6.28
C GLU A 53 0.85 10.05 -4.89
N ALA A 54 0.03 9.98 -3.84
CA ALA A 54 0.49 9.58 -2.51
C ALA A 54 1.00 8.13 -2.47
N VAL A 55 0.31 7.19 -3.13
CA VAL A 55 0.80 5.81 -3.29
C VAL A 55 2.12 5.78 -4.06
N ASN A 56 2.27 6.59 -5.10
CA ASN A 56 3.53 6.67 -5.84
C ASN A 56 4.70 7.09 -4.93
N ARG A 57 4.50 8.11 -4.09
CA ARG A 57 5.50 8.55 -3.11
C ARG A 57 5.82 7.46 -2.09
N PHE A 58 4.80 6.76 -1.61
CA PHE A 58 4.98 5.59 -0.73
C PHE A 58 5.83 4.50 -1.40
N GLN A 59 5.51 4.12 -2.63
CA GLN A 59 6.22 3.07 -3.36
C GLN A 59 7.69 3.42 -3.59
N VAL A 60 8.00 4.68 -3.90
CA VAL A 60 9.39 5.15 -4.07
C VAL A 60 10.11 5.20 -2.71
N ARG A 61 9.46 5.66 -1.65
CA ARG A 61 10.05 5.72 -0.30
C ARG A 61 10.44 4.34 0.23
N TYR A 62 9.64 3.33 -0.07
CA TYR A 62 9.87 1.93 0.33
C TYR A 62 10.22 1.05 -0.87
N SER A 63 11.07 1.58 -1.77
CA SER A 63 11.40 0.93 -3.04
C SER A 63 11.91 -0.50 -2.86
N ASP A 64 12.75 -0.75 -1.86
CA ASP A 64 13.41 -2.04 -1.66
C ASP A 64 12.42 -3.17 -1.37
N GLU A 65 11.34 -2.84 -0.68
CA GLU A 65 10.29 -3.79 -0.28
C GLU A 65 9.15 -3.86 -1.29
N VAL A 66 8.92 -2.76 -2.01
CA VAL A 66 7.74 -2.60 -2.85
C VAL A 66 8.04 -2.72 -4.33
N LEU A 67 9.08 -2.06 -4.84
CA LEU A 67 9.38 -1.91 -6.27
C LEU A 67 10.54 -2.82 -6.73
N VAL A 68 11.63 -2.92 -5.97
CA VAL A 68 12.80 -3.76 -6.30
C VAL A 68 12.44 -5.22 -6.60
N PRO A 69 11.50 -5.87 -5.88
CA PRO A 69 11.11 -7.25 -6.20
C PRO A 69 10.57 -7.44 -7.63
N TRP A 70 10.13 -6.36 -8.28
CA TRP A 70 9.57 -6.39 -9.63
C TRP A 70 10.57 -6.08 -10.74
N LEU A 71 11.80 -5.66 -10.41
CA LEU A 71 12.83 -5.39 -11.43
C LEU A 71 13.10 -6.62 -12.33
N PRO A 72 13.25 -7.86 -11.80
CA PRO A 72 13.45 -9.04 -12.63
C PRO A 72 12.23 -9.38 -13.52
N TYR A 73 11.07 -8.79 -13.24
CA TYR A 73 9.79 -9.05 -13.90
C TYR A 73 9.33 -7.89 -14.79
N GLY A 74 10.25 -6.99 -15.16
CA GLY A 74 10.00 -5.95 -16.16
C GLY A 74 9.63 -4.56 -15.60
N LEU A 75 9.77 -4.33 -14.29
CA LEU A 75 9.76 -2.95 -13.79
C LEU A 75 11.03 -2.22 -14.26
N GLN A 76 10.87 -1.03 -14.85
CA GLN A 76 11.99 -0.29 -15.45
C GLN A 76 13.03 0.16 -14.43
N SER A 77 12.60 0.62 -13.25
CA SER A 77 13.47 1.14 -12.20
C SER A 77 12.78 1.06 -10.84
N ALA A 78 13.58 0.99 -9.77
CA ALA A 78 13.15 1.11 -8.38
C ALA A 78 12.57 2.50 -8.06
N THR A 79 12.63 3.44 -9.00
CA THR A 79 12.04 4.78 -8.92
C THR A 79 10.82 4.97 -9.85
N THR A 80 10.36 3.91 -10.52
CA THR A 80 9.16 3.95 -11.38
C THR A 80 7.96 3.40 -10.62
N PRO A 81 7.19 4.22 -9.90
CA PRO A 81 6.01 3.75 -9.18
C PRO A 81 4.88 3.35 -10.14
N THR A 82 4.04 2.41 -9.71
CA THR A 82 2.89 1.92 -10.48
C THR A 82 1.59 2.61 -10.07
N GLY A 83 1.52 3.10 -8.83
CA GLY A 83 0.29 3.62 -8.23
C GLY A 83 -0.76 2.55 -7.96
N TYR A 84 -0.37 1.27 -7.93
CA TYR A 84 -1.26 0.16 -7.59
C TYR A 84 -0.95 -0.38 -6.20
N VAL A 85 -1.96 -0.53 -5.37
CA VAL A 85 -1.84 -1.22 -4.08
C VAL A 85 -2.18 -2.69 -4.30
N TYR A 86 -1.18 -3.44 -4.78
CA TYR A 86 -1.25 -4.87 -5.06
C TYR A 86 -0.27 -5.64 -4.17
N LYS A 87 -0.03 -6.93 -4.44
CA LYS A 87 0.96 -7.83 -3.81
C LYS A 87 1.96 -7.16 -2.83
N THR A 88 3.07 -6.59 -3.31
CA THR A 88 4.15 -6.05 -2.43
C THR A 88 3.77 -4.75 -1.74
N THR A 89 3.01 -3.87 -2.40
CA THR A 89 2.53 -2.61 -1.79
C THR A 89 1.56 -2.87 -0.64
N LYS A 90 0.55 -3.74 -0.84
CA LYS A 90 -0.40 -4.16 0.21
C LYS A 90 0.32 -4.85 1.35
N ARG A 91 1.23 -5.78 1.05
CA ARG A 91 2.08 -6.44 2.05
C ARG A 91 2.80 -5.40 2.92
N TRP A 92 3.49 -4.45 2.30
CA TRP A 92 4.31 -3.51 3.05
C TRP A 92 3.47 -2.54 3.89
N ILE A 93 2.32 -2.10 3.38
CA ILE A 93 1.34 -1.35 4.19
C ILE A 93 0.92 -2.15 5.42
N ASN A 94 0.51 -3.41 5.24
CA ASN A 94 0.12 -4.27 6.37
C ASN A 94 1.27 -4.50 7.36
N MET A 95 2.50 -4.65 6.89
CA MET A 95 3.69 -4.78 7.73
C MET A 95 4.02 -3.52 8.53
N LEU A 96 3.77 -2.33 7.96
CA LEU A 96 3.97 -1.05 8.66
C LEU A 96 2.89 -0.79 9.71
N VAL A 97 1.64 -1.22 9.46
CA VAL A 97 0.55 -1.13 10.44
C VAL A 97 0.70 -2.20 11.52
N CYS A 98 1.15 -3.39 11.14
CA CYS A 98 1.18 -4.56 12.01
C CYS A 98 2.36 -5.47 11.67
N SER A 99 3.54 -5.14 12.22
CA SER A 99 4.77 -5.89 11.94
C SER A 99 4.75 -7.32 12.48
N VAL A 100 3.95 -7.60 13.52
CA VAL A 100 3.80 -8.94 14.12
C VAL A 100 3.19 -9.97 13.18
N LEU A 101 2.48 -9.54 12.12
CA LEU A 101 1.98 -10.47 11.08
C LEU A 101 3.11 -11.17 10.34
N ASN A 102 4.30 -10.56 10.27
CA ASN A 102 5.49 -11.08 9.60
C ASN A 102 5.17 -11.70 8.22
N LEU A 103 4.41 -10.96 7.41
CA LEU A 103 3.91 -11.44 6.13
C LEU A 103 5.10 -11.75 5.18
N PRO A 104 5.15 -12.96 4.60
CA PRO A 104 6.17 -13.29 3.61
C PRO A 104 5.96 -12.45 2.34
N ILE A 105 7.00 -12.34 1.51
CA ILE A 105 6.85 -11.76 0.17
C ILE A 105 5.84 -12.64 -0.60
N PRO A 106 4.75 -12.07 -1.14
CA PRO A 106 3.77 -12.84 -1.88
C PRO A 106 4.40 -13.42 -3.15
N PRO A 107 3.88 -14.53 -3.69
CA PRO A 107 4.35 -15.08 -4.94
C PRO A 107 4.24 -14.01 -6.03
N LEU A 108 5.36 -13.66 -6.66
CA LEU A 108 5.38 -12.71 -7.77
C LEU A 108 4.93 -13.42 -9.06
N PRO A 109 4.29 -12.72 -10.01
CA PRO A 109 3.90 -13.28 -11.30
C PRO A 109 5.07 -13.86 -12.08
#